data_AF-A0A3Q0DQN6-F1
#
_entry.id   AF-A0A3Q0DQN6-F1
#
_cell.length_a   1.000
_cell.length_b   1.000
_cell.length_c   1.000
_cell.angle_alpha   90.00
_cell.angle_beta   90.00
_cell.angle_gamma   90.00
#
_symmetry.space_group_name_H-M   'P 1'
#
loop_
_entity.id
_entity.type
_entity.pdbx_description
1 polymer ?
#
loop_
_entity_poly.entity_id
_entity_poly.type
_entity_poly.pdbx_seq_one_letter_code
_entity_poly.pdbx_strand_id
1 'polypeptide(L)'
;LVPLSRADGPRLGAVQDVLHQVNQSRVQVVVLFASPRAAHALFSLSLRRRLSPKVWVASEAWLTSDLVMALPGMARVGTVLGFLHRGAELPEFPRYVETRLARAADP
;
A
#
# COMPACT_ATOMS: atom_id res chain seq x y z
N LEU A 1 -11.95 21.52 20.53
CA LEU A 1 -12.19 20.65 19.36
C LEU A 1 -11.03 20.87 18.39
N VAL A 2 -10.16 19.88 18.22
CA VAL A 2 -9.05 19.95 17.25
C VAL A 2 -9.63 19.71 15.85
N PRO A 3 -9.36 20.56 14.85
CA PRO A 3 -9.83 20.32 13.50
C PRO A 3 -9.18 19.04 12.96
N LEU A 4 -9.98 18.05 12.55
CA LEU A 4 -9.49 16.95 11.75
C LEU A 4 -9.06 17.54 10.40
N SER A 5 -7.76 17.61 10.14
CA SER A 5 -7.23 17.99 8.83
C SER A 5 -7.97 17.18 7.76
N ARG A 6 -8.70 17.91 6.92
CA ARG A 6 -9.37 17.38 5.73
C ARG A 6 -8.32 16.56 4.97
N ALA A 7 -8.55 15.26 4.83
CA ALA A 7 -7.60 14.38 4.16
C ALA A 7 -7.38 14.89 2.74
N ASP A 8 -6.22 15.51 2.49
CA ASP A 8 -5.73 15.75 1.16
C ASP A 8 -5.49 14.39 0.52
N GLY A 9 -6.50 13.91 -0.21
CA GLY A 9 -6.34 12.76 -1.08
C GLY A 9 -5.14 13.02 -2.01
N PRO A 10 -4.39 11.99 -2.40
CA PRO A 10 -3.23 12.18 -3.27
C PRO A 10 -3.66 12.97 -4.52
N ARG A 11 -3.11 14.18 -4.69
CA ARG A 11 -3.38 15.00 -5.88
C ARG A 11 -2.89 14.23 -7.09
N LEU A 12 -3.83 13.79 -7.94
CA LEU A 12 -3.54 12.90 -9.06
C LEU A 12 -2.44 13.45 -9.99
N GLY A 13 -2.33 14.78 -10.12
CA GLY A 13 -1.25 15.45 -10.86
C GLY A 13 0.14 15.12 -10.30
N ALA A 14 0.35 15.25 -8.99
CA ALA A 14 1.66 14.97 -8.38
C ALA A 14 2.09 13.51 -8.56
N VAL A 15 1.14 12.56 -8.52
CA VAL A 15 1.43 11.13 -8.78
C VAL A 15 1.81 10.91 -10.25
N GLN A 16 1.19 11.63 -11.17
CA GLN A 16 1.54 11.58 -12.60
C GLN A 16 2.95 12.10 -12.85
N ASP A 17 3.33 13.21 -12.22
CA ASP A 17 4.64 13.84 -12.39
C ASP A 17 5.76 12.90 -11.89
N VAL A 18 5.59 12.33 -10.69
CA VAL A 18 6.54 11.36 -10.12
C VAL A 18 6.70 10.14 -11.04
N LEU A 19 5.58 9.57 -11.53
CA LEU A 19 5.64 8.43 -12.43
C LEU A 19 6.30 8.77 -13.76
N HIS A 20 6.08 9.98 -14.28
CA HIS A 20 6.72 10.44 -15.50
C HIS A 20 8.24 10.48 -15.33
N GLN A 21 8.74 11.09 -14.24
CA GLN A 21 10.17 11.13 -13.93
C GLN A 21 10.76 9.73 -13.76
N VAL A 22 10.10 8.86 -13.01
CA VAL A 22 10.54 7.48 -12.79
C VAL A 22 10.60 6.69 -14.09
N ASN A 23 9.65 6.90 -15.01
CA ASN A 23 9.61 6.21 -16.29
C ASN A 23 10.65 6.72 -17.30
N GLN A 24 10.95 8.02 -17.29
CA GLN A 24 11.97 8.61 -18.17
C GLN A 24 13.40 8.38 -17.65
N SER A 25 13.56 8.06 -16.37
CA SER A 25 14.85 7.74 -15.79
C SER A 25 15.32 6.32 -16.11
N ARG A 26 16.64 6.09 -16.08
CA ARG A 26 17.24 4.74 -16.13
C ARG A 26 17.19 4.01 -14.77
N VAL A 27 16.48 4.56 -13.78
CA VAL A 27 16.39 4.00 -12.43
C VAL A 27 15.68 2.65 -12.47
N GLN A 28 16.34 1.64 -11.90
CA GLN A 28 15.81 0.28 -11.80
C GLN A 28 15.17 -0.01 -10.44
N VAL A 29 15.64 0.67 -9.39
CA VAL A 29 15.20 0.46 -8.00
C VAL A 29 14.58 1.74 -7.46
N VAL A 30 13.35 1.68 -6.99
CA VAL A 30 12.61 2.82 -6.42
C VAL A 30 12.24 2.51 -4.98
N VAL A 31 12.67 3.35 -4.04
CA VAL A 31 12.24 3.27 -2.63
C VAL A 31 10.97 4.09 -2.48
N LEU A 32 9.87 3.46 -2.10
CA LEU A 32 8.56 4.09 -2.00
C LEU A 32 8.08 4.10 -0.54
N PHE A 33 8.18 5.26 0.10
CA PHE A 33 7.51 5.55 1.36
C PHE A 33 6.20 6.27 1.07
N ALA A 34 5.07 5.60 1.30
CA ALA A 34 3.76 6.11 0.97
C ALA A 34 2.67 5.51 1.86
N SER A 35 1.55 6.23 2.01
CA SER A 35 0.34 5.61 2.53
C SER A 35 -0.19 4.57 1.53
N PRO A 36 -0.98 3.57 1.98
CA PRO A 36 -1.62 2.61 1.09
C PRO A 36 -2.40 3.25 -0.06
N ARG A 37 -3.13 4.34 0.21
CA ARG A 37 -3.91 5.04 -0.81
C ARG A 37 -3.04 5.71 -1.87
N ALA A 38 -1.92 6.31 -1.47
CA ALA A 38 -0.98 6.93 -2.40
C ALA A 38 -0.25 5.87 -3.24
N ALA A 39 0.21 4.78 -2.62
CA ALA A 39 0.82 3.65 -3.32
C ALA A 39 -0.15 3.01 -4.33
N HIS A 40 -1.41 2.77 -3.92
CA HIS A 40 -2.45 2.27 -4.80
C HIS A 40 -2.67 3.18 -6.01
N ALA A 41 -2.75 4.50 -5.81
CA ALA A 41 -2.90 5.45 -6.91
C ALA A 41 -1.72 5.40 -7.89
N LEU A 42 -0.49 5.29 -7.37
CA LEU A 42 0.74 5.17 -8.14
C LEU A 42 0.75 3.88 -8.98
N PHE A 43 0.52 2.72 -8.35
CA PHE A 43 0.53 1.44 -9.05
C PHE A 43 -0.64 1.27 -10.02
N SER A 44 -1.82 1.78 -9.68
CA SER A 44 -2.96 1.81 -10.62
C SER A 44 -2.61 2.59 -11.88
N LEU A 45 -1.94 3.73 -11.73
CA LEU A 45 -1.53 4.54 -12.86
C LEU A 45 -0.36 3.93 -13.64
N SER A 46 0.61 3.30 -12.96
CA SER A 46 1.72 2.61 -13.63
C SER A 46 1.22 1.46 -14.50
N LEU A 47 0.25 0.68 -14.00
CA LEU A 47 -0.39 -0.41 -14.73
C LEU A 47 -1.19 0.09 -15.93
N ARG A 48 -1.99 1.16 -15.76
CA ARG A 48 -2.73 1.78 -16.86
C ARG A 48 -1.81 2.31 -17.96
N ARG A 49 -0.66 2.88 -17.59
CA ARG A 49 0.33 3.42 -18.53
C ARG A 49 1.34 2.39 -19.04
N ARG A 50 1.23 1.12 -18.62
CA ARG A 50 2.12 0.03 -19.02
C ARG A 50 3.60 0.38 -18.85
N LEU A 51 3.95 0.97 -17.71
CA LEU A 51 5.34 1.34 -17.43
C LEU A 51 6.20 0.08 -17.35
N SER A 52 7.49 0.22 -17.72
CA SER A 52 8.44 -0.87 -17.60
C SER A 52 8.53 -1.38 -16.16
N PRO A 53 8.63 -2.70 -15.94
CA PRO A 53 8.74 -3.27 -14.60
C PRO A 53 10.00 -2.75 -13.90
N LYS A 54 9.88 -2.55 -12.57
CA LYS A 54 10.97 -2.05 -11.70
C LYS A 54 11.06 -2.87 -10.43
N VAL A 55 12.13 -2.65 -9.67
CA VAL A 55 12.25 -3.13 -8.30
C VAL A 55 11.75 -2.03 -7.36
N TRP A 56 10.79 -2.37 -6.50
CA TRP A 56 10.17 -1.46 -5.55
C TRP A 56 10.58 -1.86 -4.13
N VAL A 57 11.23 -0.95 -3.40
CA VAL A 57 11.52 -1.14 -1.97
C VAL A 57 10.39 -0.52 -1.18
N ALA A 58 9.66 -1.35 -0.45
CA ALA A 58 8.41 -1.03 0.19
C ALA A 58 8.57 -0.61 1.64
N SER A 59 7.89 0.48 2.01
CA SER A 59 7.58 0.75 3.41
C SER A 59 6.50 -0.23 3.89
N GLU A 60 6.64 -0.72 5.12
CA GLU A 60 5.70 -1.66 5.75
C GLU A 60 4.24 -1.23 5.61
N ALA A 61 3.97 0.08 5.72
CA ALA A 61 2.63 0.67 5.67
C ALA A 61 1.78 0.21 4.47
N TRP A 62 2.35 0.10 3.27
CA TRP A 62 1.62 -0.36 2.09
C TRP A 62 1.92 -1.80 1.70
N LEU A 63 3.07 -2.33 2.14
CA LEU A 63 3.45 -3.73 1.89
C LEU A 63 2.47 -4.71 2.53
N THR A 64 1.91 -4.38 3.69
CA THR A 64 0.92 -5.22 4.40
C THR A 64 -0.53 -4.87 4.04
N SER A 65 -0.74 -3.97 3.09
CA SER A 65 -2.08 -3.50 2.73
C SER A 65 -2.67 -4.29 1.58
N ASP A 66 -3.79 -4.96 1.82
CA ASP A 66 -4.58 -5.64 0.78
C ASP A 66 -5.03 -4.68 -0.32
N LEU A 67 -5.25 -3.39 0.01
CA LEU A 67 -5.57 -2.36 -0.98
C LEU A 67 -4.52 -2.30 -2.10
N VAL A 68 -3.25 -2.51 -1.77
CA VAL A 68 -2.14 -2.40 -2.73
C VAL A 68 -1.73 -3.79 -3.23
N MET A 69 -1.54 -4.74 -2.33
CA MET A 69 -1.01 -6.05 -2.68
C MET A 69 -2.01 -6.93 -3.44
N ALA A 70 -3.32 -6.73 -3.24
CA ALA A 70 -4.36 -7.41 -4.02
C ALA A 70 -4.76 -6.66 -5.30
N LEU A 71 -4.07 -5.56 -5.66
CA LEU A 71 -4.36 -4.79 -6.87
C LEU A 71 -4.21 -5.67 -8.14
N PRO A 72 -5.24 -5.77 -9.01
CA PRO A 72 -5.15 -6.62 -10.19
C PRO A 72 -3.98 -6.22 -11.11
N GLY A 73 -3.09 -7.18 -11.34
CA GLY A 73 -1.90 -6.98 -12.16
C GLY A 73 -0.68 -6.44 -11.43
N MET A 74 -0.68 -6.40 -10.10
CA MET A 74 0.48 -5.99 -9.29
C MET A 74 1.76 -6.73 -9.70
N ALA A 75 1.70 -8.01 -10.05
CA ALA A 75 2.85 -8.76 -10.56
C ALA A 75 3.53 -8.15 -11.80
N ARG A 76 2.81 -7.35 -12.61
CA ARG A 76 3.37 -6.67 -13.80
C ARG A 76 4.18 -5.43 -13.46
N VAL A 77 4.06 -4.88 -12.25
CA VAL A 77 4.84 -3.69 -11.84
C VAL A 77 6.31 -4.02 -11.59
N GLY A 78 6.64 -5.32 -11.52
CA GLY A 78 7.98 -5.85 -11.31
C GLY A 78 8.12 -6.51 -9.94
N THR A 79 9.29 -6.37 -9.31
CA THR A 79 9.60 -6.99 -8.02
C THR A 79 9.29 -6.04 -6.88
N VAL A 80 8.62 -6.52 -5.84
CA VAL A 80 8.42 -5.77 -4.60
C VAL A 80 9.26 -6.43 -3.51
N LEU A 81 10.17 -5.66 -2.92
CA LEU A 81 10.99 -6.05 -1.79
C LEU A 81 10.58 -5.20 -0.60
N GLY A 82 10.55 -5.77 0.59
CA GLY A 82 10.29 -5.00 1.79
C GLY A 82 10.56 -5.80 3.05
N PHE A 83 10.49 -5.09 4.16
CA PHE A 83 10.70 -5.66 5.48
C PHE A 83 9.41 -5.48 6.26
N LEU A 84 9.04 -6.53 6.99
CA LEU A 84 7.90 -6.54 7.89
C LEU A 84 8.39 -6.96 9.27
N HIS A 85 7.83 -6.35 10.30
CA HIS A 85 8.10 -6.81 11.65
C HIS A 85 7.44 -8.17 11.86
N ARG A 86 8.16 -9.13 12.43
CA ARG A 86 7.56 -10.41 12.81
C ARG A 86 6.65 -10.14 14.01
N GLY A 87 5.35 -10.35 13.84
CA GLY A 87 4.39 -10.25 14.93
C GLY A 87 4.69 -11.25 16.05
N ALA A 88 4.30 -10.90 17.28
CA ALA A 88 4.28 -11.83 18.39
C ALA A 88 2.95 -12.60 18.41
N GLU A 89 3.01 -13.88 18.75
CA GLU A 89 1.79 -14.62 19.04
C GLU A 89 1.19 -14.16 20.37
N LEU A 90 -0.12 -13.95 20.38
CA LEU A 90 -0.89 -13.69 21.60
C LEU A 90 -1.90 -14.83 21.76
N PRO A 91 -1.56 -15.92 22.47
CA PRO A 91 -2.30 -17.19 22.39
C PRO A 91 -3.79 -17.09 22.71
N GLU A 92 -4.19 -16.19 23.61
CA GLU A 92 -5.58 -16.02 24.03
C GLU A 92 -6.36 -15.03 23.15
N PHE A 93 -5.67 -14.27 22.30
CA PHE A 93 -6.28 -13.23 21.49
C PHE A 93 -7.34 -13.75 20.50
N PRO A 94 -7.13 -14.87 19.77
CA PRO A 94 -8.15 -15.39 18.87
C PRO A 94 -9.46 -15.70 19.59
N ARG A 95 -9.39 -16.42 20.72
CA ARG A 95 -10.55 -16.75 21.56
C ARG A 95 -11.27 -15.50 22.08
N TYR A 96 -10.50 -14.49 22.50
CA TYR A 96 -11.04 -13.22 22.94
C TYR A 96 -11.84 -12.52 21.83
N VAL A 97 -11.27 -12.44 20.63
CA VAL A 97 -11.90 -11.81 19.46
C VAL A 97 -13.18 -12.56 19.08
N GLU A 98 -13.15 -13.89 18.97
CA GLU A 98 -14.32 -14.73 18.68
C GLU A 98 -15.46 -14.48 19.69
N THR A 99 -15.14 -14.51 20.98
CA THR A 99 -16.13 -14.28 22.05
C THR A 99 -16.75 -12.89 21.94
N ARG A 100 -15.95 -11.86 21.65
CA ARG A 100 -16.44 -10.48 21.49
C ARG A 100 -17.30 -10.31 20.25
N LEU A 101 -16.91 -10.91 19.13
CA LEU A 101 -17.69 -10.87 17.89
C LEU A 101 -19.04 -11.58 18.03
N ALA A 102 -19.06 -12.75 18.67
CA ALA A 102 -20.31 -13.49 18.93
C ALA A 102 -21.29 -12.68 19.78
N ARG A 103 -20.80 -12.04 20.86
CA ARG A 103 -21.64 -11.18 21.73
C ARG A 103 -22.14 -9.90 21.03
N ALA A 104 -21.40 -9.37 20.07
CA ALA A 104 -21.85 -8.21 19.31
C ALA A 104 -22.92 -8.56 18.27
N ALA A 105 -23.01 -9.84 17.86
CA ALA A 105 -23.96 -10.34 16.88
C ALA A 105 -25.31 -10.76 17.49
N ASP A 106 -25.39 -10.90 18.82
CA ASP A 106 -26.61 -11.27 19.57
C ASP A 106 -26.96 -10.14 20.57
N PRO A 107 -27.74 -9.13 20.13
CA PRO A 107 -27.99 -7.90 20.89
C PRO A 107 -28.97 -8.05 22.07
#